data_AF-A0A5N5PXK6-F1
#
_entry.id   AF-A0A5N5PXK6-F1
#
_cell.length_a   1.000
_cell.length_b   1.000
_cell.length_c   1.000
_cell.angle_alpha   90.00
_cell.angle_beta   90.00
_cell.angle_gamma   90.00
#
_symmetry.space_group_name_H-M   'P 1'
#
loop_
_entity.id
_entity.type
_entity.pdbx_description
1 polymer ?
#
loop_
_entity_poly.entity_id
_entity_poly.type
_entity_poly.pdbx_seq_one_letter_code
_entity_poly.pdbx_strand_id
1 'polypeptide(L)'
;MALPDWTVCLLGVAASICGGFCIYRLLRSPARSSWKRGVVADLMARTEKPLFWIAYSLYTRTKLGYMFYKRQMRKAREKYPTGHSKTEPTTINGIKIIPLPILSDNYSYVIIDTASDLAVVVDPADPRSVQSCLEEEGVTLEAILCTHKHWDHSGGNRALKRHHSSCRVYGNAMDNIPGLTHPLTDKDVIDVGTRLQFRAFYTPGHTVGHMIYLLDGRTFGGPSSLFSGDLLFLSGCGRMFEGTASTMLSSLDIVGSLKEDTLLWPGHEYAEDNLLFAAEVEPGNVVREQKLQWVLQQRGQRLCTSPSTLEEEKQYNPFLRSHALDLHHALGLQQNQDEDWTSYRARVLEELRRRKDIYKGR
;
A
#
# COMPACT_ATOMS: atom_id res chain seq x y z
N MET A 1 -22.15 54.76 46.08
CA MET A 1 -21.73 54.51 47.47
C MET A 1 -22.90 53.87 48.19
N ALA A 2 -22.59 52.91 49.08
CA ALA A 2 -23.49 52.11 49.93
C ALA A 2 -24.19 50.89 49.28
N LEU A 3 -23.53 49.73 49.40
CA LEU A 3 -24.12 48.48 49.93
C LEU A 3 -24.11 48.59 51.49
N PRO A 4 -24.71 47.71 52.34
CA PRO A 4 -25.03 46.28 52.15
C PRO A 4 -26.35 45.87 52.89
N ASP A 5 -26.83 44.62 52.97
CA ASP A 5 -26.49 43.60 54.00
C ASP A 5 -27.46 42.39 53.92
N TRP A 6 -27.18 41.35 54.70
CA TRP A 6 -27.30 39.93 54.36
C TRP A 6 -28.40 39.17 55.13
N THR A 7 -28.53 37.86 54.83
CA THR A 7 -29.20 36.76 55.59
C THR A 7 -30.73 36.64 55.53
N VAL A 8 -31.42 35.49 55.57
CA VAL A 8 -31.26 34.04 55.26
C VAL A 8 -32.65 33.38 55.55
N CYS A 9 -33.05 32.39 54.73
CA CYS A 9 -34.03 31.30 54.98
C CYS A 9 -35.54 31.57 55.21
N LEU A 10 -36.42 31.09 54.30
CA LEU A 10 -37.20 29.83 54.45
C LEU A 10 -38.15 29.57 53.26
N LEU A 11 -38.13 28.31 52.79
CA LEU A 11 -39.21 27.48 52.22
C LEU A 11 -39.97 27.91 50.93
N GLY A 12 -39.93 27.03 49.93
CA GLY A 12 -41.19 26.62 49.27
C GLY A 12 -41.22 26.57 47.74
N VAL A 13 -40.88 25.40 47.19
CA VAL A 13 -41.57 24.72 46.07
C VAL A 13 -41.39 25.23 44.61
N ALA A 14 -41.03 24.25 43.78
CA ALA A 14 -41.31 24.07 42.34
C ALA A 14 -40.43 24.77 41.30
N ALA A 15 -39.51 23.96 40.78
CA ALA A 15 -39.41 23.63 39.35
C ALA A 15 -39.23 24.79 38.36
N SER A 16 -38.01 24.95 37.86
CA SER A 16 -37.72 24.81 36.41
C SER A 16 -36.23 25.09 36.12
N ILE A 17 -35.63 24.19 35.34
CA ILE A 17 -34.42 24.38 34.54
C ILE A 17 -33.09 24.32 35.31
N CYS A 18 -32.66 23.09 35.62
CA CYS A 18 -31.25 22.70 35.75
C CYS A 18 -30.88 21.85 34.50
N GLY A 19 -29.70 21.93 33.91
CA GLY A 19 -28.50 22.61 34.37
C GLY A 19 -27.45 22.68 33.28
N GLY A 20 -26.83 23.85 33.18
CA GLY A 20 -25.51 24.00 32.62
C GLY A 20 -24.47 23.47 33.60
N PHE A 21 -23.49 22.79 33.02
CA PHE A 21 -22.09 22.69 33.46
C PHE A 21 -21.75 22.25 34.91
N CYS A 22 -20.88 21.23 34.91
CA CYS A 22 -19.90 20.90 35.95
C CYS A 22 -20.37 20.06 37.15
N ILE A 23 -20.44 18.74 36.93
CA ILE A 23 -19.81 17.81 37.88
C ILE A 23 -18.81 16.94 37.12
N TYR A 24 -17.58 17.44 37.16
CA TYR A 24 -16.35 16.68 37.02
C TYR A 24 -16.35 15.55 38.08
N ARG A 25 -15.86 14.37 37.69
CA ARG A 25 -15.75 13.11 38.49
C ARG A 25 -17.00 12.24 38.57
N LEU A 26 -17.16 11.41 37.54
CA LEU A 26 -17.36 9.96 37.65
C LEU A 26 -17.42 9.42 36.23
N LEU A 27 -16.35 8.76 35.78
CA LEU A 27 -16.30 7.71 34.75
C LEU A 27 -14.82 7.38 34.49
N ARG A 28 -14.19 6.80 35.52
CA ARG A 28 -13.07 5.89 35.34
C ARG A 28 -13.68 4.57 34.88
N SER A 29 -13.64 4.29 33.58
CA SER A 29 -13.80 2.95 33.02
C SER A 29 -13.20 2.91 31.61
N PRO A 30 -12.15 2.11 31.34
CA PRO A 30 -11.54 1.99 30.03
C PRO A 30 -12.29 0.91 29.24
N ALA A 31 -13.46 1.23 28.71
CA ALA A 31 -14.16 0.34 27.81
C ALA A 31 -15.00 1.13 26.80
N ARG A 32 -14.42 1.38 25.62
CA ARG A 32 -15.05 1.38 24.29
C ARG A 32 -14.31 2.29 23.32
N SER A 33 -13.45 1.69 22.49
CA SER A 33 -13.11 2.26 21.18
C SER A 33 -12.96 1.20 20.07
N SER A 34 -13.56 0.01 20.21
CA SER A 34 -13.54 -1.02 19.14
C SER A 34 -14.69 -0.86 18.14
N TRP A 35 -15.82 -0.26 18.54
CA TRP A 35 -17.06 -0.29 17.77
C TRP A 35 -17.05 0.57 16.49
N LYS A 36 -16.28 1.67 16.47
CA LYS A 36 -16.22 2.58 15.29
C LYS A 36 -15.19 2.17 14.23
N ARG A 37 -14.23 1.29 14.55
CA ARG A 37 -13.26 0.77 13.57
C ARG A 37 -13.83 -0.39 12.75
N GLY A 38 -14.69 -1.21 13.37
CA GLY A 38 -15.29 -2.38 12.71
C GLY A 38 -16.16 -2.03 11.51
N VAL A 39 -17.09 -1.08 11.63
CA VAL A 39 -18.11 -0.84 10.59
C VAL A 39 -17.52 -0.33 9.26
N VAL A 40 -16.52 0.56 9.29
CA VAL A 40 -15.90 1.09 8.06
C VAL A 40 -15.00 0.04 7.41
N ALA A 41 -14.25 -0.73 8.21
CA ALA A 41 -13.43 -1.83 7.71
C ALA A 41 -14.28 -2.94 7.08
N ASP A 42 -15.41 -3.29 7.70
CA ASP A 42 -16.36 -4.32 7.22
C ASP A 42 -17.15 -3.84 5.98
N LEU A 43 -17.37 -2.53 5.84
CA LEU A 43 -17.92 -1.91 4.63
C LEU A 43 -16.91 -1.94 3.47
N MET A 44 -15.62 -1.79 3.77
CA MET A 44 -14.52 -1.86 2.80
C MET A 44 -14.00 -3.27 2.53
N ALA A 45 -14.50 -4.28 3.25
CA ALA A 45 -14.12 -5.67 3.08
C ALA A 45 -14.89 -6.38 1.95
N ARG A 46 -15.96 -5.77 1.41
CA ARG A 46 -16.79 -6.40 0.36
C ARG A 46 -17.05 -5.44 -0.80
N THR A 47 -16.31 -5.64 -1.88
CA THR A 47 -16.41 -4.90 -3.14
C THR A 47 -17.79 -5.03 -3.80
N GLU A 48 -18.59 -6.03 -3.43
CA GLU A 48 -19.92 -6.31 -3.98
C GLU A 48 -21.03 -5.37 -3.46
N LYS A 49 -20.80 -4.61 -2.39
CA LYS A 49 -21.86 -3.80 -1.76
C LYS A 49 -22.03 -2.44 -2.46
N PRO A 50 -23.26 -1.96 -2.76
CA PRO A 50 -23.48 -0.64 -3.36
C PRO A 50 -22.86 0.52 -2.55
N LEU A 51 -22.91 0.43 -1.21
CA LEU A 51 -22.30 1.42 -0.32
C LEU A 51 -20.77 1.48 -0.44
N PHE A 52 -20.12 0.35 -0.74
CA PHE A 52 -18.68 0.32 -1.01
C PHE A 52 -18.36 1.20 -2.22
N TRP A 53 -19.06 1.01 -3.35
CA TRP A 53 -18.83 1.77 -4.57
C TRP A 53 -19.08 3.28 -4.40
N ILE A 54 -20.08 3.66 -3.61
CA ILE A 54 -20.31 5.07 -3.26
C ILE A 54 -19.11 5.61 -2.47
N ALA A 55 -18.71 4.94 -1.39
CA ALA A 55 -17.61 5.38 -0.54
C ALA A 55 -16.26 5.40 -1.29
N TYR A 56 -16.01 4.40 -2.12
CA TYR A 56 -14.81 4.26 -2.94
C TYR A 56 -14.75 5.32 -4.05
N SER A 57 -15.88 5.63 -4.69
CA SER A 57 -15.99 6.75 -5.64
C SER A 57 -15.73 8.09 -4.95
N LEU A 58 -16.27 8.31 -3.74
CA LEU A 58 -15.99 9.51 -2.96
C LEU A 58 -14.50 9.61 -2.58
N TYR A 59 -13.87 8.50 -2.21
CA TYR A 59 -12.45 8.44 -1.91
C TYR A 59 -11.59 8.76 -3.14
N THR A 60 -11.83 8.11 -4.27
CA THR A 60 -10.95 8.23 -5.45
C THR A 60 -11.21 9.49 -6.28
N ARG A 61 -12.44 10.01 -6.35
CA ARG A 61 -12.82 11.06 -7.32
C ARG A 61 -13.03 12.45 -6.73
N THR A 62 -13.06 12.60 -5.41
CA THR A 62 -13.46 13.87 -4.78
C THR A 62 -12.40 14.45 -3.84
N LYS A 63 -12.55 15.74 -3.52
CA LYS A 63 -11.75 16.41 -2.48
C LYS A 63 -11.94 15.78 -1.09
N LEU A 64 -13.05 15.07 -0.83
CA LEU A 64 -13.27 14.38 0.44
C LEU A 64 -12.25 13.27 0.64
N GLY A 65 -11.95 12.48 -0.39
CA GLY A 65 -10.91 11.46 -0.35
C GLY A 65 -9.54 12.05 -0.08
N TYR A 66 -9.19 13.15 -0.76
CA TYR A 66 -7.95 13.87 -0.47
C TYR A 66 -7.90 14.40 0.98
N MET A 67 -9.01 14.87 1.55
CA MET A 67 -9.07 15.27 2.96
C MET A 67 -8.91 14.07 3.90
N PHE A 68 -9.48 12.93 3.57
CA PHE A 68 -9.35 11.68 4.33
C PHE A 68 -7.88 11.20 4.34
N TYR A 69 -7.23 11.16 3.18
CA TYR A 69 -5.81 10.85 3.06
C TYR A 69 -4.94 11.82 3.89
N LYS A 70 -5.15 13.13 3.79
CA LYS A 70 -4.41 14.11 4.62
C LYS A 70 -4.60 13.86 6.12
N ARG A 71 -5.78 13.42 6.53
CA ARG A 71 -6.05 13.04 7.92
C ARG A 71 -5.32 11.75 8.31
N GLN A 72 -5.26 10.76 7.42
CA GLN A 72 -4.47 9.53 7.64
C GLN A 72 -2.98 9.86 7.78
N MET A 73 -2.42 10.68 6.89
CA MET A 73 -1.04 11.18 7.00
C MET A 73 -0.77 11.83 8.35
N ARG A 74 -1.64 12.75 8.78
CA ARG A 74 -1.47 13.44 10.07
C ARG A 74 -1.42 12.45 11.23
N LYS A 75 -2.39 11.52 11.28
CA LYS A 75 -2.44 10.49 12.32
C LYS A 75 -1.23 9.55 12.27
N ALA A 76 -0.78 9.20 11.07
CA ALA A 76 0.38 8.36 10.87
C ALA A 76 1.64 9.03 11.41
N ARG A 77 1.86 10.32 11.13
CA ARG A 77 3.00 11.09 11.68
C ARG A 77 2.92 11.25 13.20
N GLU A 78 1.72 11.42 13.75
CA GLU A 78 1.52 11.43 15.21
C GLU A 78 1.88 10.07 15.84
N LYS A 79 1.52 8.96 15.19
CA LYS A 79 1.77 7.59 15.68
C LYS A 79 3.21 7.13 15.43
N TYR A 80 3.78 7.50 14.30
CA TYR A 80 5.09 7.09 13.80
C TYR A 80 5.87 8.32 13.31
N PRO A 81 6.44 9.13 14.22
CA PRO A 81 7.14 10.37 13.84
C PRO A 81 8.33 10.14 12.91
N THR A 82 8.99 8.98 13.02
CA THR A 82 10.13 8.57 12.19
C THR A 82 9.75 7.53 11.12
N GLY A 83 8.47 7.46 10.75
CA GLY A 83 7.94 6.42 9.85
C GLY A 83 7.65 5.09 10.57
N HIS A 84 6.82 4.24 9.97
CA HIS A 84 6.38 2.98 10.59
C HIS A 84 7.50 1.94 10.71
N SER A 85 8.52 2.04 9.85
CA SER A 85 9.67 1.15 9.81
C SER A 85 11.00 1.92 9.87
N LYS A 86 12.06 1.23 10.26
CA LYS A 86 13.46 1.62 10.04
C LYS A 86 13.87 0.99 8.71
N THR A 87 14.48 1.77 7.85
CA THR A 87 14.89 1.34 6.51
C THR A 87 16.38 1.56 6.34
N GLU A 88 17.02 0.63 5.63
CA GLU A 88 18.39 0.77 5.17
C GLU A 88 18.37 0.88 3.64
N PRO A 89 19.14 1.80 3.04
CA PRO A 89 19.26 1.87 1.59
C PRO A 89 19.92 0.60 1.02
N THR A 90 19.41 0.12 -0.10
CA THR A 90 20.07 -0.92 -0.89
C THR A 90 20.88 -0.24 -1.99
N THR A 91 22.18 -0.51 -2.08
CA THR A 91 23.04 0.03 -3.15
C THR A 91 23.59 -1.09 -4.01
N ILE A 92 23.37 -0.99 -5.33
CA ILE A 92 23.80 -1.96 -6.33
C ILE A 92 24.56 -1.20 -7.41
N ASN A 93 25.89 -1.36 -7.42
CA ASN A 93 26.79 -0.72 -8.38
C ASN A 93 26.58 0.80 -8.53
N GLY A 94 26.23 1.52 -7.47
CA GLY A 94 25.98 2.97 -7.53
C GLY A 94 24.55 3.36 -7.93
N ILE A 95 23.63 2.41 -8.02
CA ILE A 95 22.19 2.69 -7.92
C ILE A 95 21.77 2.47 -6.46
N LYS A 96 21.27 3.51 -5.80
CA LYS A 96 20.82 3.48 -4.40
C LYS A 96 19.28 3.53 -4.36
N ILE A 97 18.65 2.56 -3.71
CA ILE A 97 17.19 2.48 -3.53
C ILE A 97 16.91 2.66 -2.04
N ILE A 98 16.15 3.71 -1.70
CA ILE A 98 15.79 4.07 -0.34
C ILE A 98 14.28 3.83 -0.16
N PRO A 99 13.87 2.83 0.63
CA PRO A 99 12.49 2.72 1.06
C PRO A 99 12.20 3.83 2.09
N LEU A 100 11.19 4.64 1.80
CA LEU A 100 10.70 5.68 2.70
C LEU A 100 9.39 5.22 3.35
N PRO A 101 9.39 4.90 4.66
CA PRO A 101 8.20 4.50 5.37
C PRO A 101 7.30 5.71 5.58
N ILE A 102 6.16 5.72 4.89
CA ILE A 102 5.18 6.80 4.93
C ILE A 102 3.83 6.25 5.38
N LEU A 103 2.93 7.15 5.82
CA LEU A 103 1.62 6.76 6.33
C LEU A 103 1.76 5.67 7.42
N SER A 104 0.82 4.72 7.48
CA SER A 104 0.82 3.69 8.54
C SER A 104 1.63 2.45 8.19
N ASP A 105 1.75 2.14 6.90
CA ASP A 105 2.36 0.93 6.36
C ASP A 105 2.85 1.07 4.90
N ASN A 106 2.65 2.21 4.23
CA ASN A 106 3.07 2.42 2.85
C ASN A 106 4.59 2.65 2.73
N TYR A 107 5.15 2.30 1.58
CA TYR A 107 6.50 2.71 1.17
C TYR A 107 6.45 3.56 -0.10
N SER A 108 7.13 4.71 -0.07
CA SER A 108 7.64 5.34 -1.29
C SER A 108 9.06 4.86 -1.53
N TYR A 109 9.53 4.85 -2.77
CA TYR A 109 10.90 4.45 -3.08
C TYR A 109 11.64 5.59 -3.78
N VAL A 110 12.76 6.04 -3.22
CA VAL A 110 13.67 6.98 -3.89
C VAL A 110 14.81 6.18 -4.51
N ILE A 111 14.92 6.23 -5.83
CA ILE A 111 15.94 5.55 -6.62
C ILE A 111 16.91 6.61 -7.13
N ILE A 112 18.19 6.47 -6.78
CA ILE A 112 19.24 7.44 -7.04
C ILE A 112 20.32 6.78 -7.89
N ASP A 113 20.69 7.43 -8.99
CA ASP A 113 21.97 7.17 -9.65
C ASP A 113 23.06 8.04 -9.02
N THR A 114 23.90 7.45 -8.19
CA THR A 114 24.94 8.15 -7.43
C THR A 114 26.06 8.72 -8.30
N ALA A 115 26.11 8.37 -9.60
CA ALA A 115 27.08 8.94 -10.53
C ALA A 115 26.61 10.26 -11.15
N SER A 116 25.29 10.48 -11.24
CA SER A 116 24.69 11.65 -11.88
C SER A 116 23.87 12.52 -10.94
N ASP A 117 23.72 12.11 -9.68
CA ASP A 117 22.89 12.74 -8.65
C ASP A 117 21.43 12.93 -9.10
N LEU A 118 20.96 12.08 -10.01
CA LEU A 118 19.58 12.07 -10.48
C LEU A 118 18.75 11.07 -9.67
N ALA A 119 17.53 11.48 -9.33
CA ALA A 119 16.59 10.69 -8.57
C ALA A 119 15.25 10.48 -9.30
N VAL A 120 14.71 9.29 -9.14
CA VAL A 120 13.34 8.92 -9.48
C VAL A 120 12.63 8.49 -8.20
N VAL A 121 11.38 8.92 -8.01
CA VAL A 121 10.58 8.48 -6.87
C VAL A 121 9.35 7.69 -7.33
N VAL A 122 9.11 6.55 -6.69
CA VAL A 122 7.89 5.75 -6.88
C VAL A 122 6.90 6.06 -5.77
N ASP A 123 5.64 6.31 -6.15
CA ASP A 123 4.49 6.51 -5.26
C ASP A 123 4.74 7.48 -4.09
N PRO A 124 5.07 8.76 -4.36
CA PRO A 124 5.47 9.71 -3.33
C PRO A 124 4.28 10.32 -2.59
N ALA A 125 3.50 9.52 -1.86
CA ALA A 125 2.34 10.06 -1.16
C ALA A 125 2.70 11.00 -0.01
N ASP A 126 3.85 10.88 0.66
CA ASP A 126 4.32 11.94 1.56
C ASP A 126 5.34 12.86 0.89
N PRO A 127 4.92 14.01 0.34
CA PRO A 127 5.85 14.90 -0.35
C PRO A 127 6.88 15.53 0.60
N ARG A 128 6.62 15.60 1.92
CA ARG A 128 7.60 16.17 2.86
C ARG A 128 8.72 15.19 3.16
N SER A 129 8.39 13.92 3.37
CA SER A 129 9.39 12.87 3.59
C SER A 129 10.27 12.70 2.36
N VAL A 130 9.68 12.69 1.17
CA VAL A 130 10.44 12.64 -0.09
C VAL A 130 11.34 13.87 -0.25
N GLN A 131 10.81 15.09 -0.05
CA GLN A 131 11.62 16.30 -0.14
C GLN A 131 12.82 16.29 0.83
N SER A 132 12.61 15.85 2.07
CA SER A 132 13.68 15.78 3.07
C SER A 132 14.77 14.78 2.65
N CYS A 133 14.37 13.61 2.13
CA CYS A 133 15.31 12.62 1.61
C CYS A 133 16.12 13.15 0.41
N LEU A 134 15.49 13.86 -0.53
CA LEU A 134 16.18 14.44 -1.68
C LEU A 134 17.22 15.49 -1.25
N GLU A 135 16.88 16.32 -0.25
CA GLU A 135 17.78 17.33 0.31
C GLU A 135 18.95 16.71 1.09
N GLU A 136 18.69 15.68 1.89
CA GLU A 136 19.70 14.94 2.65
C GLU A 136 20.69 14.21 1.73
N GLU A 137 20.21 13.64 0.62
CA GLU A 137 21.03 12.95 -0.38
C GLU A 137 21.70 13.92 -1.38
N GLY A 138 21.26 15.17 -1.44
CA GLY A 138 21.82 16.17 -2.35
C GLY A 138 21.50 15.92 -3.84
N VAL A 139 20.36 15.32 -4.15
CA VAL A 139 20.01 14.83 -5.49
C VAL A 139 18.87 15.62 -6.15
N THR A 140 18.80 15.56 -7.48
CA THR A 140 17.76 16.24 -8.28
C THR A 140 16.65 15.27 -8.66
N LEU A 141 15.40 15.62 -8.33
CA LEU A 141 14.23 14.82 -8.71
C LEU A 141 13.85 15.05 -10.18
N GLU A 142 14.04 14.02 -11.00
CA GLU A 142 13.75 14.05 -12.44
C GLU A 142 12.37 13.47 -12.79
N ALA A 143 11.96 12.42 -12.09
CA ALA A 143 10.73 11.71 -12.40
C ALA A 143 10.00 11.17 -11.16
N ILE A 144 8.68 11.20 -11.24
CA ILE A 144 7.76 10.49 -10.37
C ILE A 144 7.12 9.37 -11.18
N LEU A 145 7.24 8.13 -10.71
CA LEU A 145 6.54 6.97 -11.26
C LEU A 145 5.37 6.63 -10.33
N CYS A 146 4.14 6.79 -10.80
CA CYS A 146 2.96 6.51 -10.00
C CYS A 146 2.33 5.19 -10.47
N THR A 147 2.24 4.20 -9.58
CA THR A 147 1.70 2.88 -9.90
C THR A 147 0.20 2.97 -10.16
N HIS A 148 -0.53 3.71 -9.33
CA HIS A 148 -1.98 3.86 -9.47
C HIS A 148 -2.54 5.09 -8.72
N LYS A 149 -3.84 5.32 -8.86
CA LYS A 149 -4.51 6.56 -8.43
C LYS A 149 -4.78 6.74 -6.95
N HIS A 150 -4.65 5.72 -6.10
CA HIS A 150 -5.04 5.88 -4.70
C HIS A 150 -4.17 6.94 -4.02
N TRP A 151 -4.75 7.63 -3.06
CA TRP A 151 -4.15 8.84 -2.50
C TRP A 151 -2.91 8.54 -1.66
N ASP A 152 -2.84 7.36 -1.09
CA ASP A 152 -1.69 6.82 -0.36
C ASP A 152 -0.51 6.40 -1.24
N HIS A 153 -0.65 6.53 -2.57
CA HIS A 153 0.43 6.41 -3.56
C HIS A 153 0.66 7.73 -4.30
N SER A 154 -0.41 8.35 -4.79
CA SER A 154 -0.36 9.51 -5.70
C SER A 154 -0.51 10.87 -5.01
N GLY A 155 -0.73 10.89 -3.69
CA GLY A 155 -1.17 12.07 -2.95
C GLY A 155 -0.17 13.22 -2.84
N GLY A 156 1.12 12.96 -3.09
CA GLY A 156 2.17 13.98 -3.08
C GLY A 156 2.61 14.45 -4.47
N ASN A 157 2.15 13.81 -5.56
CA ASN A 157 2.61 14.09 -6.93
C ASN A 157 2.55 15.59 -7.28
N ARG A 158 1.38 16.22 -7.09
CA ARG A 158 1.18 17.66 -7.37
C ARG A 158 2.00 18.57 -6.46
N ALA A 159 2.28 18.14 -5.22
CA ALA A 159 3.09 18.92 -4.31
C ALA A 159 4.55 18.91 -4.76
N LEU A 160 5.13 17.73 -4.99
CA LEU A 160 6.51 17.58 -5.47
C LEU A 160 6.72 18.25 -6.82
N LYS A 161 5.81 18.08 -7.78
CA LYS A 161 5.91 18.76 -9.08
C LYS A 161 5.92 20.29 -8.98
N ARG A 162 5.27 20.88 -7.96
CA ARG A 162 5.35 22.33 -7.73
C ARG A 162 6.69 22.77 -7.17
N HIS A 163 7.35 21.92 -6.38
CA HIS A 163 8.70 22.16 -5.87
C HIS A 163 9.78 21.89 -6.93
N HIS A 164 9.55 20.89 -7.79
CA HIS A 164 10.43 20.46 -8.87
C HIS A 164 9.70 20.59 -10.21
N SER A 165 9.69 21.80 -10.78
CA SER A 165 8.85 22.12 -11.95
C SER A 165 9.18 21.31 -13.21
N SER A 166 10.44 20.92 -13.39
CA SER A 166 10.93 20.05 -14.46
C SER A 166 10.55 18.58 -14.26
N CYS A 167 10.18 18.17 -13.05
CA CYS A 167 9.88 16.78 -12.73
C CYS A 167 8.73 16.25 -13.60
N ARG A 168 9.00 15.13 -14.27
CA ARG A 168 8.03 14.40 -15.08
C ARG A 168 7.20 13.49 -14.16
N VAL A 169 5.90 13.42 -14.38
CA VAL A 169 5.00 12.55 -13.63
C VAL A 169 4.42 11.53 -14.59
N TYR A 170 4.77 10.27 -14.36
CA TYR A 170 4.42 9.10 -15.14
C TYR A 170 3.34 8.27 -14.46
N GLY A 171 2.54 7.59 -15.27
CA GLY A 171 1.46 6.72 -14.82
C GLY A 171 0.44 6.50 -15.94
N ASN A 172 -0.58 5.69 -15.67
CA ASN A 172 -1.61 5.42 -16.66
C ASN A 172 -2.69 6.50 -16.67
N ALA A 173 -3.11 6.94 -17.87
CA ALA A 173 -4.16 7.94 -18.01
C ALA A 173 -5.54 7.48 -17.50
N MET A 174 -5.84 6.17 -17.55
CA MET A 174 -7.11 5.60 -17.09
C MET A 174 -7.36 5.81 -15.59
N ASP A 175 -6.29 5.99 -14.82
CA ASP A 175 -6.35 6.20 -13.39
C ASP A 175 -6.44 7.68 -12.99
N ASN A 176 -6.43 8.62 -13.94
CA ASN A 176 -6.50 10.07 -13.65
C ASN A 176 -5.46 10.52 -12.62
N ILE A 177 -4.23 10.00 -12.75
CA ILE A 177 -3.12 10.26 -11.81
C ILE A 177 -2.97 11.77 -11.53
N PRO A 178 -3.03 12.22 -10.27
CA PRO A 178 -2.84 13.60 -9.91
C PRO A 178 -1.49 14.16 -10.41
N GLY A 179 -1.55 15.19 -11.26
CA GLY A 179 -0.34 15.85 -11.76
C GLY A 179 0.37 15.10 -12.90
N LEU A 180 -0.28 14.08 -13.49
CA LEU A 180 0.20 13.36 -14.66
C LEU A 180 0.63 14.32 -15.77
N THR A 181 1.79 14.05 -16.36
CA THR A 181 2.31 14.82 -17.50
C THR A 181 2.77 13.93 -18.64
N HIS A 182 3.16 12.70 -18.33
CA HIS A 182 3.68 11.73 -19.29
C HIS A 182 2.87 10.43 -19.14
N PRO A 183 1.69 10.34 -19.76
CA PRO A 183 0.89 9.11 -19.72
C PRO A 183 1.65 7.95 -20.34
N LEU A 184 1.51 6.77 -19.76
CA LEU A 184 2.15 5.53 -20.21
C LEU A 184 1.14 4.49 -20.63
N THR A 185 1.59 3.59 -21.50
CA THR A 185 0.94 2.38 -21.97
C THR A 185 1.82 1.16 -21.66
N ASP A 186 1.35 -0.04 -22.00
CA ASP A 186 2.09 -1.27 -21.73
C ASP A 186 3.45 -1.29 -22.44
N LYS A 187 4.49 -1.70 -21.69
CA LYS A 187 5.88 -1.87 -22.15
C LYS A 187 6.62 -0.60 -22.56
N ASP A 188 6.06 0.59 -22.31
CA ASP A 188 6.78 1.84 -22.50
C ASP A 188 8.07 1.88 -21.67
N VAL A 189 9.08 2.56 -22.21
CA VAL A 189 10.39 2.72 -21.59
C VAL A 189 10.54 4.15 -21.08
N ILE A 190 11.12 4.28 -19.89
CA ILE A 190 11.37 5.55 -19.22
C ILE A 190 12.85 5.63 -18.91
N ASP A 191 13.53 6.57 -19.55
CA ASP A 191 14.94 6.84 -19.32
C ASP A 191 15.11 8.11 -18.49
N VAL A 192 15.91 7.99 -17.42
CA VAL A 192 16.39 9.08 -16.57
C VAL A 192 17.92 8.96 -16.46
N GLY A 193 18.63 9.93 -17.05
CA GLY A 193 20.08 9.79 -17.23
C GLY A 193 20.44 8.60 -18.13
N THR A 194 21.60 8.01 -17.90
CA THR A 194 22.12 6.88 -18.70
C THR A 194 21.88 5.52 -18.06
N ARG A 195 21.53 5.48 -16.76
CA ARG A 195 21.52 4.25 -15.96
C ARG A 195 20.15 3.89 -15.40
N LEU A 196 19.28 4.86 -15.16
CA LEU A 196 17.93 4.61 -14.65
C LEU A 196 16.96 4.40 -15.82
N GLN A 197 16.94 3.16 -16.33
CA GLN A 197 16.01 2.73 -17.36
C GLN A 197 14.91 1.87 -16.74
N PHE A 198 13.67 2.34 -16.82
CA PHE A 198 12.51 1.59 -16.35
C PHE A 198 11.69 1.10 -17.54
N ARG A 199 11.15 -0.12 -17.42
CA ARG A 199 10.07 -0.61 -18.26
C ARG A 199 8.77 -0.60 -17.48
N ALA A 200 7.77 0.09 -18.01
CA ALA A 200 6.43 0.12 -17.43
C ALA A 200 5.61 -1.05 -17.95
N PHE A 201 4.89 -1.75 -17.08
CA PHE A 201 3.96 -2.80 -17.47
C PHE A 201 2.55 -2.43 -17.03
N TYR A 202 1.59 -2.58 -17.93
CA TYR A 202 0.18 -2.36 -17.61
C TYR A 202 -0.37 -3.59 -16.90
N THR A 203 -0.88 -3.40 -15.68
CA THR A 203 -1.23 -4.47 -14.75
C THR A 203 -2.57 -4.25 -14.06
N PRO A 204 -3.67 -4.14 -14.84
CA PRO A 204 -4.99 -3.91 -14.26
C PRO A 204 -5.37 -5.02 -13.27
N GLY A 205 -6.16 -4.66 -12.26
CA GLY A 205 -6.58 -5.60 -11.22
C GLY A 205 -6.97 -4.84 -9.97
N HIS A 206 -5.97 -4.27 -9.30
CA HIS A 206 -6.21 -3.42 -8.14
C HIS A 206 -6.99 -2.16 -8.51
N THR A 207 -6.47 -1.40 -9.48
CA THR A 207 -7.21 -0.35 -10.19
C THR A 207 -7.24 -0.65 -11.69
N VAL A 208 -8.10 0.05 -12.43
CA VAL A 208 -8.15 -0.08 -13.90
C VAL A 208 -6.87 0.39 -14.58
N GLY A 209 -6.16 1.36 -14.01
CA GLY A 209 -4.95 1.95 -14.59
C GLY A 209 -3.66 1.52 -13.91
N HIS A 210 -3.66 0.44 -13.12
CA HIS A 210 -2.48 0.06 -12.34
C HIS A 210 -1.28 -0.28 -13.23
N MET A 211 -0.11 0.25 -12.89
CA MET A 211 1.18 0.02 -13.55
C MET A 211 2.20 -0.51 -12.55
N ILE A 212 3.11 -1.36 -13.01
CA ILE A 212 4.34 -1.71 -12.28
C ILE A 212 5.56 -1.25 -13.08
N TYR A 213 6.65 -0.96 -12.39
CA TYR A 213 7.87 -0.42 -13.00
C TYR A 213 9.05 -1.34 -12.73
N LEU A 214 9.69 -1.84 -13.79
CA LEU A 214 10.89 -2.67 -13.70
C LEU A 214 12.11 -1.83 -14.07
N LEU A 215 12.95 -1.51 -13.08
CA LEU A 215 14.27 -0.95 -13.31
C LEU A 215 15.20 -2.04 -13.87
N ASP A 216 15.74 -1.83 -15.07
CA ASP A 216 16.55 -2.82 -15.77
C ASP A 216 17.95 -2.92 -15.16
N GLY A 217 18.23 -4.05 -14.49
CA GLY A 217 19.53 -4.32 -13.87
C GLY A 217 20.72 -4.30 -14.83
N ARG A 218 20.49 -4.53 -16.13
CA ARG A 218 21.55 -4.60 -17.14
C ARG A 218 22.25 -3.26 -17.35
N THR A 219 21.57 -2.14 -17.14
CA THR A 219 22.15 -0.79 -17.34
C THR A 219 23.17 -0.42 -16.25
N PHE A 220 23.17 -1.12 -15.12
CA PHE A 220 24.12 -0.91 -14.03
C PHE A 220 24.83 -2.19 -13.56
N GLY A 221 24.65 -3.33 -14.25
CA GLY A 221 25.35 -4.58 -13.96
C GLY A 221 24.90 -5.30 -12.69
N GLY A 222 23.61 -5.25 -12.35
CA GLY A 222 23.03 -5.93 -11.18
C GLY A 222 21.69 -6.61 -11.49
N PRO A 223 20.97 -7.13 -10.47
CA PRO A 223 19.61 -7.62 -10.65
C PRO A 223 18.64 -6.46 -10.95
N SER A 224 17.57 -6.77 -11.69
CA SER A 224 16.48 -5.82 -11.90
C SER A 224 15.70 -5.58 -10.61
N SER A 225 15.04 -4.42 -10.50
CA SER A 225 14.18 -4.07 -9.36
C SER A 225 12.76 -3.76 -9.83
N LEU A 226 11.78 -4.50 -9.32
CA LEU A 226 10.36 -4.36 -9.62
C LEU A 226 9.65 -3.57 -8.52
N PHE A 227 9.13 -2.40 -8.86
CA PHE A 227 8.25 -1.61 -8.03
C PHE A 227 6.80 -1.99 -8.37
N SER A 228 6.18 -2.79 -7.50
CA SER A 228 4.93 -3.48 -7.79
C SER A 228 3.68 -2.75 -7.35
N GLY A 229 3.80 -1.65 -6.60
CA GLY A 229 2.66 -0.95 -6.01
C GLY A 229 1.76 -1.92 -5.27
N ASP A 230 0.49 -1.94 -5.67
CA ASP A 230 -0.56 -2.77 -5.07
C ASP A 230 -0.93 -3.98 -5.91
N LEU A 231 -0.10 -4.35 -6.90
CA LEU A 231 -0.28 -5.61 -7.61
C LEU A 231 0.18 -6.79 -6.75
N LEU A 232 1.47 -6.79 -6.38
CA LEU A 232 2.14 -7.88 -5.68
C LEU A 232 2.77 -7.35 -4.39
N PHE A 233 2.55 -8.07 -3.30
CA PHE A 233 3.17 -7.84 -2.00
C PHE A 233 3.99 -9.06 -1.59
N LEU A 234 4.85 -8.91 -0.58
CA LEU A 234 5.50 -10.06 0.04
C LEU A 234 4.42 -11.03 0.56
N SER A 235 4.38 -12.25 0.01
CA SER A 235 3.39 -13.30 0.27
C SER A 235 1.92 -12.92 -0.01
N GLY A 236 1.65 -11.84 -0.75
CA GLY A 236 0.29 -11.37 -1.00
C GLY A 236 0.10 -10.74 -2.37
N CYS A 237 -1.14 -10.33 -2.66
CA CYS A 237 -1.49 -9.48 -3.79
C CYS A 237 -2.52 -8.41 -3.37
N GLY A 238 -2.72 -7.41 -4.23
CA GLY A 238 -3.76 -6.40 -4.05
C GLY A 238 -5.18 -6.97 -3.99
N ARG A 239 -6.06 -6.23 -3.33
CA ARG A 239 -7.51 -6.43 -3.51
C ARG A 239 -7.90 -6.05 -4.94
N MET A 240 -8.86 -6.77 -5.51
CA MET A 240 -9.35 -6.51 -6.86
C MET A 240 -10.49 -5.48 -6.81
N PHE A 241 -10.17 -4.19 -6.60
CA PHE A 241 -11.22 -3.17 -6.48
C PHE A 241 -11.90 -2.86 -7.81
N GLU A 242 -11.15 -2.87 -8.91
CA GLU A 242 -11.66 -2.45 -10.22
C GLU A 242 -11.40 -3.48 -11.34
N GLY A 243 -10.79 -4.62 -11.02
CA GLY A 243 -10.54 -5.72 -11.95
C GLY A 243 -11.20 -7.03 -11.52
N THR A 244 -11.14 -8.03 -12.40
CA THR A 244 -11.60 -9.39 -12.13
C THR A 244 -10.43 -10.30 -11.76
N ALA A 245 -10.71 -11.51 -11.28
CA ALA A 245 -9.67 -12.51 -11.05
C ALA A 245 -8.91 -12.88 -12.33
N SER A 246 -9.59 -12.96 -13.48
CA SER A 246 -8.91 -13.19 -14.77
C SER A 246 -7.96 -12.05 -15.12
N THR A 247 -8.38 -10.80 -14.90
CA THR A 247 -7.56 -9.60 -15.12
C THR A 247 -6.34 -9.59 -14.19
N MET A 248 -6.56 -9.81 -12.89
CA MET A 248 -5.48 -9.88 -11.89
C MET A 248 -4.51 -11.03 -12.17
N LEU A 249 -5.01 -12.21 -12.56
CA LEU A 249 -4.18 -13.35 -12.92
C LEU A 249 -3.26 -13.02 -14.08
N SER A 250 -3.80 -12.39 -15.14
CA SER A 250 -2.99 -11.98 -16.29
C SER A 250 -1.87 -11.01 -15.88
N SER A 251 -2.16 -10.08 -14.97
CA SER A 251 -1.17 -9.15 -14.40
C SER A 251 -0.13 -9.85 -13.53
N LEU A 252 -0.52 -10.84 -12.73
CA LEU A 252 0.40 -11.64 -11.92
C LEU A 252 1.28 -12.56 -12.78
N ASP A 253 0.76 -13.09 -13.89
CA ASP A 253 1.53 -13.91 -14.83
C ASP A 253 2.65 -13.10 -15.53
N ILE A 254 2.46 -11.79 -15.75
CA ILE A 254 3.54 -10.89 -16.17
C ILE A 254 4.68 -10.93 -15.15
N VAL A 255 4.38 -10.77 -13.86
CA VAL A 255 5.39 -10.82 -12.79
C VAL A 255 6.02 -12.22 -12.69
N GLY A 256 5.23 -13.28 -12.82
CA GLY A 256 5.71 -14.66 -12.83
C GLY A 256 6.72 -14.97 -13.94
N SER A 257 6.62 -14.25 -15.07
CA SER A 257 7.51 -14.39 -16.24
C SER A 257 8.83 -13.62 -16.13
N LEU A 258 8.98 -12.73 -15.15
CA LEU A 258 10.23 -11.98 -14.93
C LEU A 258 11.33 -12.89 -14.37
N LYS A 259 12.58 -12.42 -14.45
CA LYS A 259 13.75 -13.16 -13.95
C LYS A 259 13.63 -13.41 -12.45
N GLU A 260 14.07 -14.58 -12.02
CA GLU A 260 13.96 -15.05 -10.63
C GLU A 260 14.73 -14.18 -9.64
N ASP A 261 15.89 -13.64 -10.05
CA ASP A 261 16.74 -12.74 -9.26
C ASP A 261 16.20 -11.30 -9.15
N THR A 262 15.04 -11.00 -9.76
CA THR A 262 14.44 -9.66 -9.69
C THR A 262 14.04 -9.33 -8.25
N LEU A 263 14.51 -8.18 -7.75
CA LEU A 263 14.16 -7.66 -6.43
C LEU A 263 12.74 -7.08 -6.45
N LEU A 264 11.92 -7.41 -5.45
CA LEU A 264 10.55 -6.94 -5.30
C LEU A 264 10.44 -5.82 -4.26
N TRP A 265 9.83 -4.71 -4.68
CA TRP A 265 9.60 -3.51 -3.88
C TRP A 265 8.10 -3.16 -3.84
N PRO A 266 7.35 -3.67 -2.85
CA PRO A 266 5.90 -3.54 -2.75
C PRO A 266 5.40 -2.19 -2.21
N GLY A 267 4.14 -1.84 -2.47
CA GLY A 267 3.54 -0.59 -1.97
C GLY A 267 3.37 -0.53 -0.44
N HIS A 268 3.28 -1.69 0.23
CA HIS A 268 2.93 -1.78 1.65
C HIS A 268 3.71 -2.85 2.43
N GLU A 269 3.85 -2.60 3.72
CA GLU A 269 4.39 -3.49 4.75
C GLU A 269 3.33 -4.49 5.26
N TYR A 270 2.86 -5.38 4.38
CA TYR A 270 1.83 -6.39 4.68
C TYR A 270 2.36 -7.81 4.88
N ALA A 271 3.69 -7.98 4.91
CA ALA A 271 4.35 -9.29 4.90
C ALA A 271 3.84 -10.23 6.00
N GLU A 272 3.70 -9.73 7.24
CA GLU A 272 3.26 -10.53 8.39
C GLU A 272 1.83 -11.06 8.21
N ASP A 273 0.85 -10.19 7.94
CA ASP A 273 -0.55 -10.58 7.70
C ASP A 273 -0.69 -11.51 6.49
N ASN A 274 0.10 -11.24 5.44
CA ASN A 274 0.10 -12.07 4.23
C ASN A 274 0.60 -13.49 4.50
N LEU A 275 1.69 -13.65 5.26
CA LEU A 275 2.25 -14.96 5.62
C LEU A 275 1.36 -15.70 6.63
N LEU A 276 0.71 -14.99 7.55
CA LEU A 276 -0.28 -15.59 8.45
C LEU A 276 -1.49 -16.12 7.69
N PHE A 277 -1.99 -15.39 6.69
CA PHE A 277 -3.02 -15.90 5.79
C PHE A 277 -2.52 -17.09 4.95
N ALA A 278 -1.30 -17.02 4.41
CA ALA A 278 -0.72 -18.11 3.63
C ALA A 278 -0.65 -19.41 4.45
N ALA A 279 -0.54 -19.33 5.78
CA ALA A 279 -0.59 -20.49 6.68
C ALA A 279 -1.95 -21.22 6.70
N GLU A 280 -3.05 -20.50 6.51
CA GLU A 280 -4.40 -21.10 6.49
C GLU A 280 -4.65 -21.88 5.19
N VAL A 281 -3.97 -21.54 4.10
CA VAL A 281 -4.14 -22.18 2.78
C VAL A 281 -3.01 -23.15 2.42
N GLU A 282 -1.81 -22.97 2.93
CA GLU A 282 -0.66 -23.86 2.71
C GLU A 282 0.06 -24.14 4.06
N PRO A 283 -0.57 -24.86 5.01
CA PRO A 283 -0.01 -25.10 6.34
C PRO A 283 1.29 -25.93 6.31
N GLY A 284 1.48 -26.77 5.29
CA GLY A 284 2.68 -27.61 5.12
C GLY A 284 3.86 -26.93 4.41
N ASN A 285 3.75 -25.66 4.00
CA ASN A 285 4.82 -24.97 3.29
C ASN A 285 5.92 -24.50 4.28
N VAL A 286 7.00 -25.26 4.37
CA VAL A 286 8.13 -24.98 5.28
C VAL A 286 8.86 -23.69 4.93
N VAL A 287 8.99 -23.37 3.63
CA VAL A 287 9.64 -22.12 3.18
C VAL A 287 8.85 -20.91 3.66
N ARG A 288 7.51 -20.98 3.59
CA ARG A 288 6.61 -19.95 4.12
C ARG A 288 6.79 -19.76 5.62
N GLU A 289 6.91 -20.84 6.39
CA GLU A 289 7.14 -20.76 7.83
C GLU A 289 8.49 -20.11 8.17
N GLN A 290 9.56 -20.49 7.48
CA GLN A 290 10.88 -19.86 7.63
C GLN A 290 10.82 -18.36 7.31
N LYS A 291 10.12 -17.96 6.24
CA LYS A 291 9.93 -16.56 5.89
C LYS A 291 9.12 -15.82 6.95
N LEU A 292 8.08 -16.43 7.53
CA LEU A 292 7.31 -15.83 8.64
C LEU A 292 8.20 -15.56 9.85
N GLN A 293 9.03 -16.51 10.26
CA GLN A 293 9.95 -16.31 11.39
C GLN A 293 10.93 -15.15 11.12
N TRP A 294 11.48 -15.07 9.91
CA TRP A 294 12.32 -13.93 9.50
C TRP A 294 11.54 -12.61 9.56
N VAL A 295 10.32 -12.56 9.00
CA VAL A 295 9.47 -11.35 9.02
C VAL A 295 9.18 -10.92 10.46
N LEU A 296 8.78 -11.83 11.34
CA LEU A 296 8.51 -11.52 12.75
C LEU A 296 9.75 -10.93 13.45
N GLN A 297 10.94 -11.45 13.15
CA GLN A 297 12.19 -10.90 13.67
C GLN A 297 12.47 -9.48 13.16
N GLN A 298 12.27 -9.22 11.87
CA GLN A 298 12.43 -7.89 11.28
C GLN A 298 11.42 -6.90 11.89
N ARG A 299 10.13 -7.27 11.91
CA ARG A 299 9.05 -6.42 12.43
C ARG A 299 9.17 -6.16 13.93
N GLY A 300 9.67 -7.12 14.71
CA GLY A 300 10.01 -6.92 16.12
C GLY A 300 11.03 -5.81 16.36
N GLN A 301 11.90 -5.55 15.39
CA GLN A 301 12.88 -4.45 15.39
C GLN A 301 12.42 -3.23 14.58
N ARG A 302 11.18 -3.26 14.06
CA ARG A 302 10.60 -2.31 13.11
C ARG A 302 11.37 -2.22 11.79
N LEU A 303 12.14 -3.23 11.39
CA LEU A 303 12.88 -3.22 10.13
C LEU A 303 11.95 -3.50 8.95
N CYS A 304 12.21 -2.83 7.82
CA CYS A 304 11.56 -3.09 6.54
C CYS A 304 11.77 -4.55 6.10
N THR A 305 10.71 -5.20 5.62
CA THR A 305 10.83 -6.59 5.11
C THR A 305 11.13 -6.67 3.62
N SER A 306 11.33 -5.52 2.97
CA SER A 306 11.63 -5.41 1.53
C SER A 306 13.09 -4.99 1.32
N PRO A 307 13.73 -5.45 0.23
CA PRO A 307 13.15 -6.26 -0.84
C PRO A 307 13.13 -7.77 -0.51
N SER A 308 12.23 -8.51 -1.18
CA SER A 308 12.40 -9.96 -1.43
C SER A 308 12.83 -10.18 -2.89
N THR A 309 13.00 -11.43 -3.32
CA THR A 309 13.19 -11.81 -4.73
C THR A 309 11.96 -12.48 -5.32
N LEU A 310 11.79 -12.44 -6.65
CA LEU A 310 10.71 -13.19 -7.31
C LEU A 310 10.89 -14.71 -7.19
N GLU A 311 12.13 -15.19 -7.06
CA GLU A 311 12.43 -16.59 -6.70
C GLU A 311 11.77 -16.98 -5.38
N GLU A 312 12.03 -16.21 -4.32
CA GLU A 312 11.45 -16.41 -2.99
C GLU A 312 9.91 -16.36 -3.02
N GLU A 313 9.34 -15.32 -3.66
CA GLU A 313 7.88 -15.16 -3.70
C GLU A 313 7.17 -16.35 -4.36
N LYS A 314 7.74 -16.94 -5.42
CA LYS A 314 7.17 -18.14 -6.08
C LYS A 314 7.10 -19.35 -5.14
N GLN A 315 7.91 -19.39 -4.08
CA GLN A 315 7.95 -20.51 -3.13
C GLN A 315 6.88 -20.41 -2.04
N TYR A 316 6.54 -19.21 -1.56
CA TYR A 316 5.61 -19.04 -0.42
C TYR A 316 4.38 -18.16 -0.68
N ASN A 317 4.34 -17.39 -1.77
CA ASN A 317 3.21 -16.50 -2.05
C ASN A 317 2.07 -17.28 -2.72
N PRO A 318 0.93 -17.53 -2.03
CA PRO A 318 -0.14 -18.35 -2.60
C PRO A 318 -0.73 -17.74 -3.88
N PHE A 319 -0.62 -16.42 -4.07
CA PHE A 319 -1.14 -15.72 -5.25
C PHE A 319 -0.27 -15.90 -6.51
N LEU A 320 1.02 -16.25 -6.36
CA LEU A 320 1.89 -16.67 -7.47
C LEU A 320 1.86 -18.19 -7.71
N ARG A 321 1.20 -18.92 -6.82
CA ARG A 321 1.12 -20.38 -6.81
C ARG A 321 -0.25 -20.90 -7.24
N SER A 322 -1.04 -20.10 -7.95
CA SER A 322 -2.38 -20.48 -8.46
C SER A 322 -2.39 -21.72 -9.37
N HIS A 323 -1.23 -22.17 -9.82
CA HIS A 323 -1.03 -23.40 -10.61
C HIS A 323 -0.70 -24.64 -9.75
N ALA A 324 -0.40 -24.48 -8.46
CA ALA A 324 0.08 -25.55 -7.59
C ALA A 324 -1.05 -26.49 -7.15
N LEU A 325 -0.85 -27.79 -7.34
CA LEU A 325 -1.84 -28.81 -7.00
C LEU A 325 -2.18 -28.85 -5.50
N ASP A 326 -1.18 -28.69 -4.64
CA ASP A 326 -1.39 -28.69 -3.18
C ASP A 326 -2.30 -27.54 -2.74
N LEU A 327 -2.18 -26.37 -3.39
CA LEU A 327 -3.05 -25.24 -3.16
C LEU A 327 -4.48 -25.52 -3.63
N HIS A 328 -4.65 -26.16 -4.79
CA HIS A 328 -5.96 -26.58 -5.29
C HIS A 328 -6.67 -27.52 -4.31
N HIS A 329 -5.94 -28.51 -3.81
CA HIS A 329 -6.43 -29.44 -2.79
C HIS A 329 -6.81 -28.73 -1.49
N ALA A 330 -5.96 -27.82 -0.99
CA ALA A 330 -6.24 -27.06 0.23
C ALA A 330 -7.45 -26.11 0.10
N LEU A 331 -7.70 -25.62 -1.11
CA LEU A 331 -8.89 -24.81 -1.40
C LEU A 331 -10.13 -25.67 -1.67
N GLY A 332 -9.99 -26.98 -1.87
CA GLY A 332 -11.09 -27.88 -2.25
C GLY A 332 -11.60 -27.62 -3.66
N LEU A 333 -10.71 -27.18 -4.56
CA LEU A 333 -11.05 -26.86 -5.94
C LEU A 333 -10.48 -27.92 -6.88
N GLN A 334 -11.27 -28.32 -7.87
CA GLN A 334 -10.84 -29.15 -8.99
C GLN A 334 -11.24 -28.47 -10.30
N GLN A 335 -10.48 -28.72 -11.36
CA GLN A 335 -10.81 -28.21 -12.69
C GLN A 335 -12.07 -28.92 -13.22
N ASN A 336 -13.03 -28.14 -13.71
CA ASN A 336 -14.24 -28.70 -14.32
C ASN A 336 -13.93 -29.25 -15.73
N GLN A 337 -14.73 -30.21 -16.20
CA GLN A 337 -14.49 -30.91 -17.48
C GLN A 337 -14.36 -29.98 -18.70
N ASP A 338 -15.13 -28.89 -18.74
CA ASP A 338 -15.16 -27.91 -19.84
C ASP A 338 -14.44 -26.60 -19.51
N GLU A 339 -13.74 -26.51 -18.37
CA GLU A 339 -13.05 -25.30 -17.93
C GLU A 339 -11.60 -25.31 -18.43
N ASP A 340 -11.19 -24.27 -19.16
CA ASP A 340 -9.79 -24.14 -19.56
C ASP A 340 -8.88 -23.81 -18.36
N TRP A 341 -7.58 -24.12 -18.51
CA TRP A 341 -6.61 -23.98 -17.43
C TRP A 341 -6.48 -22.55 -16.89
N THR A 342 -6.59 -21.54 -17.76
CA THR A 342 -6.47 -20.14 -17.36
C THR A 342 -7.70 -19.71 -16.56
N SER A 343 -8.89 -20.09 -17.01
CA SER A 343 -10.14 -19.87 -16.27
C SER A 343 -10.13 -20.57 -14.92
N TYR A 344 -9.62 -21.80 -14.86
CA TYR A 344 -9.46 -22.53 -13.59
C TYR A 344 -8.53 -21.81 -12.62
N ARG A 345 -7.33 -21.39 -13.08
CA ARG A 345 -6.40 -20.60 -12.26
C ARG A 345 -7.02 -19.27 -11.81
N ALA A 346 -7.84 -18.64 -12.63
CA ALA A 346 -8.55 -17.41 -12.26
C ALA A 346 -9.56 -17.67 -11.15
N ARG A 347 -10.30 -18.78 -11.20
CA ARG A 347 -11.22 -19.20 -10.13
C ARG A 347 -10.49 -19.56 -8.83
N VAL A 348 -9.33 -20.20 -8.93
CA VAL A 348 -8.43 -20.44 -7.77
C VAL A 348 -8.00 -19.11 -7.14
N LEU A 349 -7.58 -18.15 -7.95
CA LEU A 349 -7.20 -16.81 -7.50
C LEU A 349 -8.37 -16.06 -6.85
N GLU A 350 -9.56 -16.14 -7.45
CA GLU A 350 -10.79 -15.54 -6.91
C GLU A 350 -11.11 -16.08 -5.51
N GLU A 351 -11.08 -17.40 -5.34
CA GLU A 351 -11.35 -18.04 -4.05
C GLU A 351 -10.28 -17.69 -3.02
N LEU A 352 -9.00 -17.66 -3.39
CA LEU A 352 -7.93 -17.19 -2.51
C LEU A 352 -8.16 -15.76 -2.04
N ARG A 353 -8.48 -14.86 -2.98
CA ARG A 353 -8.70 -13.45 -2.68
C ARG A 353 -9.91 -13.27 -1.77
N ARG A 354 -11.00 -14.00 -2.04
CA ARG A 354 -12.21 -14.02 -1.21
C ARG A 354 -11.91 -14.48 0.22
N ARG A 355 -11.13 -15.55 0.40
CA ARG A 355 -10.71 -16.01 1.73
C ARG A 355 -9.86 -14.97 2.44
N LYS A 356 -8.90 -14.33 1.74
CA LYS A 356 -8.06 -13.30 2.35
C LYS A 356 -8.83 -12.02 2.70
N ASP A 357 -9.86 -11.66 1.94
CA ASP A 357 -10.64 -10.45 2.20
C ASP A 357 -11.51 -10.54 3.47
N ILE A 358 -11.92 -11.76 3.84
CA ILE A 358 -12.63 -12.03 5.10
C ILE A 358 -11.72 -12.50 6.23
N TYR A 359 -10.44 -12.75 5.95
CA TYR A 359 -9.47 -13.17 6.94
C TYR A 359 -9.32 -12.09 8.00
N LYS A 360 -9.44 -12.51 9.26
CA LYS A 360 -9.16 -11.68 10.44
C LYS A 360 -7.97 -12.37 11.09
N GLY A 361 -6.79 -11.74 11.02
CA GLY A 361 -5.60 -12.22 11.74
C GLY A 361 -5.99 -12.59 13.17
N ARG A 362 -5.60 -13.79 13.60
CA ARG A 362 -5.97 -14.33 14.92
C ARG A 362 -5.25 -13.61 16.03
#